data_AF-A0A4Q2UY21-F1
#
_entry.id   AF-A0A4Q2UY21-F1
#
_cell.length_a   1.000
_cell.length_b   1.000
_cell.length_c   1.000
_cell.angle_alpha   90.00
_cell.angle_beta   90.00
_cell.angle_gamma   90.00
#
_symmetry.space_group_name_H-M   'P 1'
#
loop_
_entity.id
_entity.type
_entity.pdbx_description
1 polymer ?
#
loop_
_entity_poly.entity_id
_entity_poly.type
_entity_poly.pdbx_seq_one_letter_code
_entity_poly.pdbx_strand_id
1 'polypeptide(L)'
;MHSPVNLRAAQAVVSSRLRFQRGLARDSSKRPLSLREAEKRYPGSKHTTIGRIAKKLEAANTLNIEEVPDTRIGRPRLLTDDEEEAIVAFVIWMQRSGLPASKYEVEDAANTLRRRRDPDAKPVSKMWYQRFLDDHPELDKSILKAKEAARVEYEEAGVEETKQWFQRLTEVITNFEIGASECWNADQAGVR
;
A
#
# COMPACT_ATOMS: atom_id res chain seq x y z
N MET A 1 11.70 -3.27 11.97
CA MET A 1 12.98 -4.00 11.86
C MET A 1 13.50 -4.39 13.24
N HIS A 2 13.83 -5.66 13.46
CA HIS A 2 14.46 -6.11 14.70
C HIS A 2 15.94 -5.67 14.72
N SER A 3 16.46 -5.23 15.86
CA SER A 3 17.89 -4.93 15.99
C SER A 3 18.73 -6.18 15.65
N PRO A 4 19.80 -6.05 14.85
CA PRO A 4 20.61 -7.19 14.40
C PRO A 4 21.21 -7.99 15.56
N VAL A 5 21.46 -7.33 16.69
CA VAL A 5 21.97 -7.97 17.91
C VAL A 5 20.92 -8.88 18.56
N ASN A 6 19.67 -8.42 18.63
CA ASN A 6 18.56 -9.22 19.16
C ASN A 6 18.28 -10.46 18.29
N LEU A 7 18.43 -10.31 16.97
CA LEU A 7 18.24 -11.39 16.02
C LEU A 7 19.30 -12.49 16.18
N ARG A 8 20.58 -12.12 16.23
CA ARG A 8 21.69 -13.06 16.47
C ARG A 8 21.53 -13.79 17.80
N ALA A 9 21.13 -13.07 18.85
CA ALA A 9 20.89 -13.67 20.16
C ALA A 9 19.73 -14.68 20.14
N ALA A 10 18.63 -14.36 19.43
CA ALA A 10 17.50 -15.28 19.28
C ALA A 10 17.86 -16.53 18.45
N GLN A 11 18.58 -16.36 17.34
CA GLN A 11 19.08 -17.48 16.53
C GLN A 11 19.96 -18.43 17.35
N ALA A 12 20.82 -17.90 18.22
CA ALA A 12 21.65 -18.70 19.11
C ALA A 12 20.82 -19.51 20.12
N VAL A 13 19.75 -18.93 20.66
CA VAL A 13 18.82 -19.63 21.57
C VAL A 13 18.10 -20.77 20.84
N VAL A 14 17.52 -20.50 19.66
CA VAL A 14 16.80 -21.51 18.86
C VAL A 14 17.75 -22.61 18.41
N SER A 15 18.94 -22.26 17.93
CA SER A 15 19.99 -23.23 17.56
C SER A 15 20.40 -24.12 18.74
N SER A 16 20.52 -23.55 19.94
CA SER A 16 20.85 -24.33 21.14
C SER A 16 19.74 -25.29 21.52
N ARG A 17 18.47 -24.88 21.38
CA ARG A 17 17.30 -25.73 21.65
C ARG A 17 17.18 -26.87 20.63
N LEU A 18 17.37 -26.57 19.34
CA LEU A 18 17.37 -27.57 18.27
C LEU A 18 18.48 -28.61 18.43
N ARG A 19 19.70 -28.19 18.80
CA ARG A 19 20.81 -29.12 19.07
C ARG A 19 20.52 -30.03 20.26
N PHE A 20 19.91 -29.49 21.31
CA PHE A 20 19.51 -30.25 22.49
C PHE A 20 18.43 -31.29 22.14
N GLN A 21 17.40 -30.89 21.39
CA GLN A 21 16.35 -31.81 20.92
C GLN A 21 16.90 -32.94 20.03
N ARG A 22 17.88 -32.64 19.17
CA ARG A 22 18.51 -33.63 18.27
C ARG A 22 19.56 -34.52 18.95
N GLY A 23 19.75 -34.41 20.27
CA GLY A 23 20.77 -35.19 20.99
C GLY A 23 22.22 -34.85 20.60
N LEU A 24 22.43 -33.75 19.88
CA LEU A 24 23.75 -33.29 19.41
C LEU A 24 24.50 -32.46 20.47
N ALA A 25 24.01 -32.46 21.70
CA ALA A 25 24.68 -31.82 22.82
C ALA A 25 25.89 -32.67 23.23
N ARG A 26 27.08 -32.06 23.24
CA ARG A 26 28.34 -32.71 23.69
C ARG A 26 28.32 -33.14 25.17
N ASP A 27 27.28 -32.76 25.91
CA ASP A 27 27.12 -33.00 27.34
C ASP A 27 25.62 -33.09 27.63
N SER A 28 25.13 -34.29 27.96
CA SER A 28 23.69 -34.56 28.20
C SER A 28 23.14 -33.83 29.42
N SER A 29 24.02 -33.34 30.30
CA SER A 29 23.68 -32.57 31.49
C SER A 29 23.42 -31.08 31.23
N LYS A 30 23.84 -30.55 30.07
CA LYS A 30 23.76 -29.11 29.77
C LYS A 30 22.39 -28.73 29.20
N ARG A 31 21.69 -27.87 29.94
CA ARG A 31 20.43 -27.25 29.52
C ARG A 31 20.65 -26.36 28.28
N PRO A 32 19.64 -26.19 27.41
CA PRO A 32 19.73 -25.27 26.29
C PRO A 32 19.89 -23.82 26.76
N LEU A 33 20.52 -22.99 25.92
CA LEU A 33 20.81 -21.58 26.20
C LEU A 33 19.58 -20.83 26.70
N SER A 34 19.67 -20.28 27.91
CA SER A 34 18.58 -19.49 28.50
C SER A 34 18.53 -18.08 27.91
N LEU A 35 17.35 -17.42 27.95
CA LEU A 35 17.19 -16.05 27.44
C LEU A 35 18.06 -15.03 28.19
N ARG A 36 18.26 -15.24 29.50
CA ARG A 36 19.13 -14.39 30.34
C ARG A 36 20.61 -14.61 30.02
N GLU A 37 21.02 -15.84 29.75
CA GLU A 37 22.37 -16.11 29.28
C GLU A 37 22.61 -15.56 27.87
N ALA A 38 21.62 -15.62 26.99
CA ALA A 38 21.70 -15.00 25.66
C ALA A 38 21.86 -13.48 25.77
N GLU A 39 21.09 -12.82 26.64
CA GLU A 39 21.24 -11.38 26.91
C GLU A 39 22.65 -11.02 27.39
N LYS A 40 23.22 -11.85 28.28
CA LYS A 40 24.61 -11.67 28.76
C LYS A 40 25.65 -11.90 27.66
N ARG A 41 25.43 -12.86 26.74
CA ARG A 41 26.35 -13.19 25.63
C ARG A 41 26.32 -12.18 24.49
N TYR A 42 25.21 -11.45 24.33
CA TYR A 42 25.01 -10.48 23.25
C TYR A 42 24.71 -9.09 23.83
N PRO A 43 25.74 -8.29 24.17
CA PRO A 43 25.56 -6.95 24.71
C PRO A 43 24.72 -6.06 23.79
N GLY A 44 23.73 -5.36 24.35
CA GLY A 44 22.78 -4.54 23.58
C GLY A 44 21.53 -5.29 23.11
N SER A 45 21.42 -6.59 23.41
CA SER A 45 20.16 -7.33 23.29
C SER A 45 19.29 -7.19 24.55
N LYS A 46 17.98 -7.43 24.41
CA LYS A 46 17.02 -7.44 25.53
C LYS A 46 16.34 -8.80 25.61
N HIS A 47 16.38 -9.50 26.74
CA HIS A 47 15.86 -10.88 26.85
C HIS A 47 14.38 -11.02 26.43
N THR A 48 13.56 -9.98 26.66
CA THR A 48 12.15 -9.94 26.24
C THR A 48 12.01 -9.94 24.71
N THR A 49 12.90 -9.22 24.02
CA THR A 49 12.92 -9.14 22.55
C THR A 49 13.50 -10.42 21.96
N ILE A 50 14.56 -10.97 22.57
CA ILE A 50 15.12 -12.30 22.22
C ILE A 50 14.00 -13.36 22.29
N GLY A 51 13.24 -13.39 23.38
CA GLY A 51 12.16 -14.37 23.57
C GLY A 51 11.06 -14.28 22.52
N ARG A 52 10.65 -13.06 22.14
CA ARG A 52 9.65 -12.86 21.07
C ARG A 52 10.15 -13.35 19.72
N ILE A 53 11.39 -13.03 19.36
CA ILE A 53 11.99 -13.46 18.08
C ILE A 53 12.20 -14.97 18.07
N ALA A 54 12.71 -15.55 19.17
CA ALA A 54 12.91 -17.00 19.29
C ALA A 54 11.59 -17.77 19.12
N LYS A 55 10.49 -17.30 19.73
CA LYS A 55 9.16 -17.91 19.56
C LYS A 55 8.70 -17.90 18.10
N LYS A 56 8.95 -16.81 17.37
CA LYS A 56 8.61 -16.71 15.94
C LYS A 56 9.43 -17.69 15.09
N LEU A 57 10.74 -17.74 15.31
CA LEU A 57 11.66 -18.65 14.61
C LEU A 57 11.31 -20.12 14.86
N GLU A 58 10.96 -20.47 16.11
CA GLU A 58 10.52 -21.82 16.48
C GLU A 58 9.19 -22.20 15.82
N ALA A 59 8.22 -21.29 15.79
CA ALA A 59 6.93 -21.52 15.15
C ALA A 59 7.06 -21.72 13.63
N ALA A 60 7.98 -21.00 12.99
CA ALA A 60 8.27 -21.14 11.56
C ALA A 60 9.30 -22.26 11.25
N ASN A 61 9.81 -22.96 12.26
CA ASN A 61 10.86 -23.99 12.14
C ASN A 61 12.07 -23.56 11.28
N THR A 62 12.46 -22.29 11.38
CA THR A 62 13.57 -21.70 10.61
C THR A 62 14.46 -20.86 11.52
N LEU A 63 15.73 -20.74 11.15
CA LEU A 63 16.68 -19.81 11.76
C LEU A 63 16.77 -18.50 10.98
N ASN A 64 16.20 -18.44 9.78
CA ASN A 64 16.17 -17.27 8.94
C ASN A 64 14.93 -16.44 9.23
N ILE A 65 15.11 -15.17 9.62
CA ILE A 65 13.96 -14.31 9.90
C ILE A 65 13.19 -13.93 8.63
N GLU A 66 13.85 -13.96 7.47
CA GLU A 66 13.23 -13.61 6.18
C GLU A 66 12.23 -14.68 5.73
N GLU A 67 12.41 -15.92 6.18
CA GLU A 67 11.49 -17.03 5.94
C GLU A 67 10.34 -17.08 6.95
N VAL A 68 10.39 -16.27 8.01
CA VAL A 68 9.27 -16.12 8.94
C VAL A 68 8.24 -15.22 8.25
N PRO A 69 7.02 -15.70 7.98
CA PRO A 69 5.97 -14.83 7.45
C PRO A 69 5.84 -13.62 8.37
N ASP A 70 5.92 -12.41 7.81
CA ASP A 70 5.64 -11.20 8.56
C ASP A 70 4.15 -11.19 8.86
N THR A 71 3.75 -11.92 9.91
CA THR A 71 2.47 -11.69 10.57
C THR A 71 2.61 -10.28 11.12
N ARG A 72 2.25 -9.28 10.31
CA ARG A 72 1.97 -7.93 10.76
C ARG A 72 0.83 -8.09 11.74
N ILE A 73 1.17 -8.35 13.01
CA ILE A 73 0.25 -8.36 14.14
C ILE A 73 -0.09 -6.89 14.38
N GLY A 74 -0.76 -6.30 13.40
CA GLY A 74 -1.49 -5.06 13.53
C GLY A 74 -2.81 -5.33 14.22
N ARG A 75 -3.54 -4.25 14.50
CA ARG A 75 -4.95 -4.35 14.90
C ARG A 75 -5.69 -5.23 13.86
N PRO A 76 -6.59 -6.13 14.29
CA PRO A 76 -7.45 -6.86 13.36
C PRO A 76 -8.03 -5.91 12.31
N ARG A 77 -7.93 -6.28 11.03
CA ARG A 77 -8.52 -5.50 9.95
C ARG A 77 -10.02 -5.38 10.20
N LEU A 78 -10.55 -4.19 9.90
CA LEU A 78 -11.93 -3.82 10.19
C LEU A 78 -12.92 -4.54 9.25
N LEU A 79 -12.41 -4.91 8.08
CA LEU A 79 -13.04 -5.68 7.02
C LEU A 79 -12.33 -7.03 6.89
N THR A 80 -13.02 -8.03 6.36
CA THR A 80 -12.38 -9.26 5.87
C THR A 80 -11.69 -8.99 4.54
N ASP A 81 -10.76 -9.85 4.14
CA ASP A 81 -10.04 -9.72 2.87
C ASP A 81 -11.02 -9.65 1.68
N ASP A 82 -12.05 -10.52 1.67
CA ASP A 82 -13.11 -10.51 0.64
C ASP A 82 -13.92 -9.20 0.60
N GLU A 83 -14.18 -8.59 1.77
CA GLU A 83 -14.92 -7.32 1.85
C GLU A 83 -14.08 -6.15 1.37
N GLU A 84 -12.79 -6.16 1.73
CA GLU A 84 -11.82 -5.16 1.28
C GLU A 84 -11.63 -5.24 -0.24
N GLU A 85 -11.48 -6.45 -0.79
CA GLU A 85 -11.41 -6.70 -2.24
C GLU A 85 -12.69 -6.26 -2.97
N ALA A 86 -13.87 -6.50 -2.40
CA ALA A 86 -15.14 -6.03 -2.97
C ALA A 86 -15.21 -4.49 -3.07
N ILE A 87 -14.69 -3.77 -2.06
CA ILE A 87 -14.64 -2.31 -2.08
C ILE A 87 -13.63 -1.82 -3.10
N VAL A 88 -12.45 -2.44 -3.19
CA VAL A 88 -11.44 -2.12 -4.22
C VAL A 88 -12.02 -2.30 -5.62
N ALA A 89 -12.70 -3.43 -5.87
CA ALA A 89 -13.36 -3.69 -7.15
C ALA A 89 -14.45 -2.66 -7.47
N PHE A 90 -15.24 -2.27 -6.47
CA PHE A 90 -16.25 -1.20 -6.60
C PHE A 90 -15.61 0.14 -7.00
N VAL A 91 -14.52 0.56 -6.35
CA VAL A 91 -13.82 1.81 -6.68
C VAL A 91 -13.25 1.77 -8.09
N ILE A 92 -12.60 0.66 -8.47
CA ILE A 92 -12.04 0.48 -9.82
C ILE A 92 -13.14 0.53 -10.88
N TRP A 93 -14.29 -0.12 -10.63
CA TRP A 93 -15.41 -0.11 -11.55
C TRP A 93 -15.98 1.30 -11.74
N MET A 94 -16.17 2.05 -10.65
CA MET A 94 -16.61 3.46 -10.66
C MET A 94 -15.63 4.36 -11.43
N GLN A 95 -14.32 4.18 -11.23
CA GLN A 95 -13.31 4.92 -11.99
C GLN A 95 -13.38 4.61 -13.49
N ARG A 96 -13.55 3.34 -13.87
CA ARG A 96 -13.60 2.91 -15.28
C ARG A 96 -14.88 3.32 -15.99
N SER A 97 -15.97 3.52 -15.27
CA SER A 97 -17.24 4.03 -15.82
C SER A 97 -17.25 5.55 -16.00
N GLY A 98 -16.18 6.25 -15.61
CA GLY A 98 -16.09 7.71 -15.69
C GLY A 98 -16.81 8.44 -14.55
N LEU A 99 -17.29 7.71 -13.54
CA LEU A 99 -17.99 8.23 -12.37
C LEU A 99 -17.24 7.77 -11.11
N PRO A 100 -16.07 8.37 -10.79
CA PRO A 100 -15.27 7.91 -9.66
C PRO A 100 -16.03 8.02 -8.34
N ALA A 101 -15.95 6.97 -7.52
CA ALA A 101 -16.61 6.94 -6.20
C ALA A 101 -16.05 8.03 -5.29
N SER A 102 -16.94 8.80 -4.68
CA SER A 102 -16.57 9.75 -3.64
C SER A 102 -16.15 9.03 -2.36
N LYS A 103 -15.38 9.72 -1.51
CA LYS A 103 -15.00 9.21 -0.18
C LYS A 103 -16.20 8.70 0.62
N TYR A 104 -17.32 9.43 0.60
CA TYR A 104 -18.51 9.08 1.36
C TYR A 104 -19.16 7.80 0.86
N GLU A 105 -19.19 7.58 -0.46
CA GLU A 105 -19.71 6.34 -1.06
C GLU A 105 -18.84 5.13 -0.71
N VAL A 106 -17.51 5.31 -0.67
CA VAL A 106 -16.58 4.24 -0.27
C VAL A 106 -16.75 3.90 1.22
N GLU A 107 -16.87 4.91 2.10
CA GLU A 107 -17.14 4.70 3.52
C GLU A 107 -18.51 4.05 3.75
N ASP A 108 -19.54 4.43 2.99
CA ASP A 108 -20.88 3.84 3.11
C ASP A 108 -20.92 2.39 2.60
N ALA A 109 -20.24 2.09 1.49
CA ALA A 109 -20.08 0.72 1.01
C ALA A 109 -19.41 -0.17 2.08
N ALA A 110 -18.33 0.33 2.70
CA ALA A 110 -17.64 -0.36 3.79
C ALA A 110 -18.56 -0.58 5.01
N ASN A 111 -19.28 0.45 5.44
CA ASN A 111 -20.22 0.35 6.55
C ASN A 111 -21.39 -0.59 6.24
N THR A 112 -21.84 -0.65 4.99
CA THR A 112 -22.91 -1.53 4.54
C THR A 112 -22.49 -2.99 4.58
N LEU A 113 -21.29 -3.32 4.10
CA LEU A 113 -20.74 -4.68 4.23
C LEU A 113 -20.62 -5.09 5.71
N ARG A 114 -20.09 -4.20 6.55
CA ARG A 114 -19.95 -4.47 7.99
C ARG A 114 -21.28 -4.68 8.69
N ARG A 115 -22.30 -3.85 8.40
CA ARG A 115 -23.65 -3.99 8.96
C ARG A 115 -24.35 -5.28 8.53
N ARG A 116 -24.06 -5.77 7.32
CA ARG A 116 -24.60 -7.06 6.83
C ARG A 116 -24.02 -8.24 7.60
N ARG A 117 -22.74 -8.17 7.97
CA ARG A 117 -22.07 -9.19 8.79
C ARG A 117 -22.45 -9.09 10.27
N ASP A 118 -22.49 -7.89 10.80
CA ASP A 118 -22.78 -7.59 12.20
C ASP A 118 -23.65 -6.32 12.28
N PRO A 119 -24.96 -6.44 12.58
CA PRO A 119 -25.87 -5.30 12.65
C PRO A 119 -25.45 -4.20 13.64
N ASP A 120 -24.71 -4.56 14.70
CA ASP A 120 -24.25 -3.64 15.73
C ASP A 120 -22.84 -3.07 15.42
N ALA A 121 -22.30 -3.35 14.23
CA ALA A 121 -20.99 -2.89 13.81
C ALA A 121 -20.91 -1.36 13.82
N LYS A 122 -19.99 -0.83 14.63
CA LYS A 122 -19.68 0.61 14.64
C LYS A 122 -19.14 1.06 13.28
N PRO A 123 -19.47 2.27 12.81
CA PRO A 123 -18.96 2.81 11.55
C PRO A 123 -17.44 2.82 11.46
N VAL A 124 -16.92 2.89 10.23
CA VAL A 124 -15.50 3.09 9.96
C VAL A 124 -15.01 4.41 10.59
N SER A 125 -13.76 4.42 11.06
CA SER A 125 -13.18 5.62 11.68
C SER A 125 -12.88 6.70 10.64
N LYS A 126 -12.80 7.97 11.05
CA LYS A 126 -12.46 9.11 10.17
C LYS A 126 -11.16 8.91 9.35
N MET A 127 -10.21 8.14 9.88
CA MET A 127 -8.91 7.86 9.24
C MET A 127 -8.87 6.53 8.48
N TRP A 128 -9.97 5.80 8.45
CA TRP A 128 -10.03 4.53 7.74
C TRP A 128 -9.83 4.74 6.23
N TYR A 129 -10.54 5.70 5.61
CA TYR A 129 -10.42 5.95 4.18
C TYR A 129 -9.00 6.30 3.74
N GLN A 130 -8.28 7.11 4.52
CA GLN A 130 -6.90 7.44 4.21
C GLN A 130 -6.00 6.21 4.23
N ARG A 131 -6.13 5.36 5.27
CA ARG A 131 -5.35 4.13 5.39
C ARG A 131 -5.71 3.12 4.31
N PHE A 132 -6.99 3.03 3.96
CA PHE A 132 -7.45 2.20 2.86
C PHE A 132 -6.76 2.62 1.54
N LEU A 133 -6.65 3.91 1.25
CA LEU A 133 -5.89 4.37 0.08
C LEU A 133 -4.39 4.09 0.20
N ASP A 134 -3.79 4.27 1.38
CA ASP A 134 -2.36 3.99 1.62
C ASP A 134 -2.05 2.49 1.43
N ASP A 135 -2.99 1.61 1.79
CA ASP A 135 -2.88 0.15 1.64
C ASP A 135 -3.20 -0.33 0.20
N HIS A 136 -3.87 0.51 -0.61
CA HIS A 136 -4.30 0.22 -1.98
C HIS A 136 -3.79 1.25 -3.00
N PRO A 137 -2.46 1.33 -3.25
CA PRO A 137 -1.88 2.29 -4.19
C PRO A 137 -2.38 2.11 -5.64
N GLU A 138 -2.93 0.95 -6.00
CA GLU A 138 -3.58 0.72 -7.29
C GLU A 138 -4.81 1.61 -7.54
N LEU A 139 -5.39 2.20 -6.47
CA LEU A 139 -6.49 3.16 -6.53
C LEU A 139 -6.03 4.59 -6.74
N ASP A 140 -4.74 4.89 -6.53
CA ASP A 140 -4.10 6.20 -6.73
C ASP A 140 -3.85 6.51 -8.22
N LYS A 141 -4.83 6.20 -9.05
CA LYS A 141 -4.84 6.59 -10.45
C LYS A 141 -5.53 7.93 -10.52
N SER A 142 -4.68 8.98 -10.50
CA SER A 142 -4.99 10.36 -10.87
C SER A 142 -6.29 10.43 -11.65
N ILE A 143 -7.30 11.08 -11.08
CA ILE A 143 -8.60 11.33 -11.70
C ILE A 143 -8.34 11.68 -13.16
N LEU A 144 -8.59 10.72 -14.07
CA LEU A 144 -8.62 11.01 -15.48
C LEU A 144 -9.76 12.01 -15.59
N LYS A 145 -9.41 13.28 -15.77
CA LYS A 145 -10.39 14.35 -16.02
C LYS A 145 -11.28 13.78 -17.10
N ALA A 146 -12.56 13.56 -16.79
CA ALA A 146 -13.51 12.96 -17.72
C ALA A 146 -13.42 13.78 -18.99
N LYS A 147 -12.75 13.24 -20.01
CA LYS A 147 -12.70 13.84 -21.32
C LYS A 147 -14.10 13.57 -21.86
N GLU A 148 -14.90 14.61 -22.06
CA GLU A 148 -16.25 14.47 -22.60
C GLU A 148 -16.18 13.55 -23.83
N ALA A 149 -17.03 12.52 -23.90
CA ALA A 149 -16.95 11.53 -24.98
C ALA A 149 -17.02 12.18 -26.37
N ALA A 150 -17.81 13.26 -26.51
CA ALA A 150 -17.87 14.08 -27.72
C ALA A 150 -16.52 14.75 -28.07
N ARG A 151 -15.72 15.09 -27.07
CA ARG A 151 -14.38 15.65 -27.23
C ARG A 151 -13.32 14.58 -27.51
N VAL A 152 -13.52 13.34 -27.08
CA VAL A 152 -12.66 12.20 -27.45
C VAL A 152 -12.79 11.91 -28.94
N GLU A 153 -14.02 11.78 -29.42
CA GLU A 153 -14.30 11.45 -30.83
C GLU A 153 -13.85 12.57 -31.79
N TYR A 154 -14.06 13.84 -31.41
CA TYR A 154 -13.60 15.00 -32.17
C TYR A 154 -12.07 15.14 -32.16
N GLU A 155 -11.42 14.98 -31.00
CA GLU A 155 -9.96 15.08 -30.93
C GLU A 155 -9.26 13.89 -31.61
N GLU A 156 -9.80 12.66 -31.54
CA GLU A 156 -9.20 11.48 -32.20
C GLU A 156 -9.31 11.54 -33.73
N ALA A 157 -10.43 12.04 -34.26
CA ALA A 157 -10.60 12.26 -35.71
C ALA A 157 -9.80 13.48 -36.21
N GLY A 158 -9.58 14.47 -35.35
CA GLY A 158 -8.95 15.75 -35.70
C GLY A 158 -7.48 15.91 -35.28
N VAL A 159 -6.83 14.90 -34.70
CA VAL A 159 -5.44 15.03 -34.19
C VAL A 159 -4.50 15.54 -35.28
N GLU A 160 -4.58 14.95 -36.47
CA GLU A 160 -3.64 15.26 -37.55
C GLU A 160 -3.93 16.62 -38.18
N GLU A 161 -5.21 16.99 -38.33
CA GLU A 161 -5.60 18.35 -38.75
C GLU A 161 -5.17 19.41 -37.73
N THR A 162 -5.30 19.10 -36.42
CA THR A 162 -4.87 19.97 -35.33
C THR A 162 -3.36 20.19 -35.36
N LYS A 163 -2.57 19.12 -35.53
CA LYS A 163 -1.11 19.22 -35.69
C LYS A 163 -0.74 20.07 -36.91
N GLN A 164 -1.36 19.82 -38.06
CA GLN A 164 -1.11 20.58 -39.28
C GLN A 164 -1.49 22.06 -39.13
N TRP A 165 -2.54 22.36 -38.35
CA TRP A 165 -2.92 23.73 -38.04
C TRP A 165 -1.85 24.42 -37.18
N PHE A 166 -1.39 23.79 -36.10
CA PHE A 166 -0.34 24.35 -35.24
C PHE A 166 1.00 24.50 -35.97
N GLN A 167 1.32 23.58 -36.89
CA GLN A 167 2.51 23.67 -37.71
C GLN A 167 2.45 24.90 -38.64
N ARG A 168 1.34 25.08 -39.36
CA ARG A 168 1.12 26.26 -40.22
C ARG A 168 1.11 27.56 -39.41
N LEU A 169 0.50 27.57 -38.22
CA LEU A 169 0.52 28.73 -37.34
C LEU A 169 1.95 29.10 -36.93
N THR A 170 2.77 28.09 -36.59
CA THR A 170 4.17 28.28 -36.21
C THR A 170 5.01 28.84 -37.36
N GLU A 171 4.80 28.34 -38.58
CA GLU A 171 5.45 28.86 -39.79
C GLU A 171 5.11 30.34 -40.03
N VAL A 172 3.84 30.72 -39.89
CA VAL A 172 3.41 32.12 -40.03
C VAL A 172 4.03 33.01 -38.96
N ILE A 173 3.98 32.60 -37.69
CA ILE A 173 4.59 33.35 -36.58
C ILE A 173 6.08 33.58 -36.84
N THR A 174 6.79 32.56 -37.33
CA THR A 174 8.23 32.64 -37.61
C THR A 174 8.54 33.53 -38.81
N ASN A 175 7.80 33.37 -39.92
CA ASN A 175 8.04 34.10 -41.16
C ASN A 175 7.77 35.61 -41.04
N PHE A 176 6.84 35.99 -40.16
CA PHE A 176 6.46 37.38 -39.93
C PHE A 176 7.00 37.95 -38.60
N GLU A 177 7.87 37.21 -37.90
CA GLU A 177 8.48 37.60 -36.62
C GLU A 177 7.44 38.07 -35.57
N ILE A 178 6.27 37.42 -35.55
CA ILE A 178 5.14 37.83 -34.70
C ILE A 178 5.47 37.52 -33.24
N GLY A 179 5.52 38.57 -32.41
CA GLY A 179 5.81 38.46 -31.00
C GLY A 179 4.57 38.10 -30.16
N ALA A 180 4.79 37.66 -28.92
CA ALA A 180 3.70 37.39 -27.97
C ALA A 180 2.81 38.61 -27.71
N SER A 181 3.35 39.83 -27.83
CA SER A 181 2.61 41.09 -27.71
C SER A 181 1.61 41.34 -28.84
N GLU A 182 1.70 40.60 -29.93
CA GLU A 182 0.86 40.72 -31.12
C GLU A 182 -0.17 39.58 -31.22
N CYS A 183 -0.08 38.60 -30.31
CA CYS A 183 -1.00 37.47 -30.22
C CYS A 183 -2.12 37.75 -29.23
N TRP A 184 -3.25 38.24 -29.74
CA TRP A 184 -4.46 38.50 -28.94
C TRP A 184 -5.40 37.29 -28.95
N ASN A 185 -5.88 36.85 -27.79
CA ASN A 185 -6.91 35.83 -27.67
C ASN A 185 -8.24 36.46 -27.22
N ALA A 186 -9.34 35.99 -27.78
CA ALA A 186 -10.70 36.39 -27.39
C ALA A 186 -11.60 35.16 -27.32
N ASP A 187 -12.28 34.99 -26.20
CA ASP A 187 -13.32 34.00 -26.00
C ASP A 187 -14.54 34.61 -25.29
N GLN A 188 -15.67 33.93 -25.39
CA GLN A 188 -16.88 34.34 -24.67
C GLN A 188 -16.94 33.58 -23.34
N ALA A 189 -16.90 34.31 -22.24
CA ALA A 189 -17.21 33.77 -20.92
C ALA A 189 -18.71 33.94 -20.64
N GLY A 190 -19.39 32.85 -20.26
CA GLY A 190 -20.78 32.92 -19.79
C GLY A 190 -20.87 33.72 -18.49
N VAL A 191 -21.81 34.67 -18.43
CA VAL A 191 -22.12 35.40 -17.19
C VAL A 191 -23.12 34.57 -16.38
N ARG A 192 -22.83 34.37 -15.09
CA ARG A 192 -23.75 33.73 -14.14
C ARG A 192 -24.75 34.72 -13.57
#